data_AF-A0AAD5TKZ4-F1
#
_entry.id   AF-A0AAD5TKZ4-F1
#
_cell.length_a   1.000
_cell.length_b   1.000
_cell.length_c   1.000
_cell.angle_alpha   90.00
_cell.angle_beta   90.00
_cell.angle_gamma   90.00
#
_symmetry.space_group_name_H-M   'P 1'
#
loop_
_entity.id
_entity.type
_entity.pdbx_description
1 polymer ?
#
loop_
_entity_poly.entity_id
_entity_poly.type
_entity_poly.pdbx_seq_one_letter_code
_entity_poly.pdbx_strand_id
1 'polypeptide(L)'
;MGVLHQLIPPAILKPLLASSSRSGSSVKAFYDLCAQAFWEFIEDLLHFIESVDWSEPFLSVMIAFHIGLVVWMLRSQKSHLQTAINFTVVAVLVCFARPLNNLLSANYALFSRVNYFDPHGAFMGVMWLAPLMADMVFLMWTLLEQTSEMMVQVKKKQMQLQRKRAEAAAAKPASIAPAPRRRKASVSVPLLRPMRSAPHIIVRALHWLLDTYARIVPFMRMLALSWKGAPRVRGPSHVAVSFRGLVVPYPEEIARIVGWCINSEVAVLTLHDTKGTLKERATDIAETLVSANVRVLVSGMDIGSPPAEPPALYLNIVSNSDGRAALAAVARALATHSSKPVINVDSVTAALQAGKVKLPSDEPNLIFLTHTTISSGMDIGNFVPWDIRLTEFAATKEDLILPAFDCGLRQYAKSQKRFGK
;
A
#
# COMPACT_ATOMS: atom_id res chain seq x y z
N MET A 1 -8.90 -8.08 -33.74
CA MET A 1 -8.57 -6.77 -33.12
C MET A 1 -9.20 -6.55 -31.74
N GLY A 2 -9.90 -7.51 -31.11
CA GLY A 2 -10.63 -7.28 -29.85
C GLY A 2 -9.84 -7.43 -28.54
N VAL A 3 -8.60 -7.93 -28.54
CA VAL A 3 -7.86 -8.27 -27.30
C VAL A 3 -6.84 -7.18 -26.89
N LEU A 4 -6.39 -6.36 -27.84
CA LEU A 4 -5.44 -5.25 -27.57
C LEU A 4 -6.07 -4.08 -26.79
N HIS A 5 -7.39 -3.99 -26.75
CA HIS A 5 -8.13 -2.89 -26.12
C HIS A 5 -8.24 -2.99 -24.59
N GLN A 6 -7.90 -4.15 -24.00
CA GLN A 6 -8.01 -4.39 -22.55
C GLN A 6 -6.67 -4.36 -21.80
N LEU A 7 -5.54 -4.45 -22.51
CA LEU A 7 -4.21 -4.51 -21.88
C LEU A 7 -3.44 -3.19 -21.95
N ILE A 8 -3.97 -2.21 -22.69
CA ILE A 8 -3.31 -0.92 -22.91
C ILE A 8 -4.21 0.18 -22.34
N PRO A 9 -3.74 0.96 -21.36
CA PRO A 9 -4.49 2.09 -20.82
C PRO A 9 -5.04 3.00 -21.93
N PRO A 10 -6.28 3.51 -21.82
CA PRO A 10 -6.90 4.35 -22.85
C PRO A 10 -6.12 5.65 -23.12
N ALA A 11 -5.24 6.06 -22.20
CA ALA A 11 -4.28 7.16 -22.36
C ALA A 11 -3.22 6.88 -23.44
N ILE A 12 -2.83 5.62 -23.65
CA ILE A 12 -1.83 5.20 -24.65
C ILE A 12 -2.48 4.96 -26.02
N LEU A 13 -3.73 4.49 -26.03
CA LEU A 13 -4.41 4.11 -27.26
C LEU A 13 -4.77 5.31 -28.16
N LYS A 14 -5.24 6.41 -27.55
CA LYS A 14 -5.67 7.61 -28.29
C LYS A 14 -4.52 8.32 -29.02
N PRO A 15 -3.33 8.52 -28.43
CA PRO A 15 -2.18 9.12 -29.10
C PRO A 15 -1.56 8.20 -30.16
N LEU A 16 -1.50 6.88 -29.92
CA LEU A 16 -0.98 5.92 -30.90
C LEU A 16 -1.80 5.91 -32.19
N LEU A 17 -3.14 5.93 -32.07
CA LEU A 17 -4.05 6.03 -33.22
C LEU A 17 -3.96 7.39 -33.91
N ALA A 18 -3.66 8.47 -33.18
CA ALA A 18 -3.44 9.80 -33.78
C ALA A 18 -2.08 9.90 -34.50
N SER A 19 -1.05 9.21 -34.00
CA SER A 19 0.33 9.24 -34.51
C SER A 19 0.52 8.48 -35.83
N SER A 20 -0.36 7.52 -36.15
CA SER A 20 -0.29 6.76 -37.41
C SER A 20 -0.59 7.61 -38.66
N SER A 21 -0.98 8.88 -38.50
CA SER A 21 -1.35 9.79 -39.59
C SER A 21 -0.28 10.81 -39.99
N ARG A 22 0.85 10.93 -39.27
CA ARG A 22 1.90 11.94 -39.54
C ARG A 22 3.29 11.34 -39.68
N SER A 23 3.66 11.08 -40.93
CA SER A 23 5.02 10.73 -41.37
C SER A 23 5.96 11.94 -41.27
N GLY A 24 6.76 12.03 -40.21
CA GLY A 24 7.88 12.99 -40.15
C GLY A 24 8.57 13.19 -38.79
N SER A 25 7.88 12.95 -37.67
CA SER A 25 8.40 13.15 -36.29
C SER A 25 8.17 11.96 -35.35
N SER A 26 7.93 10.78 -35.93
CA SER A 26 7.37 9.58 -35.29
C SER A 26 8.22 9.02 -34.14
N VAL A 27 9.55 9.03 -34.25
CA VAL A 27 10.43 8.40 -33.26
C VAL A 27 10.50 9.19 -31.95
N LYS A 28 10.67 10.52 -32.02
CA LYS A 28 10.71 11.36 -30.81
C LYS A 28 9.35 11.37 -30.10
N ALA A 29 8.26 11.48 -30.86
CA ALA A 29 6.90 11.42 -30.31
C ALA A 29 6.62 10.08 -29.61
N PHE A 30 7.15 8.97 -30.16
CA PHE A 30 7.06 7.65 -29.54
C PHE A 30 7.86 7.55 -28.24
N TYR A 31 9.09 8.07 -28.20
CA TYR A 31 9.89 8.11 -26.97
C TYR A 31 9.24 8.99 -25.89
N ASP A 32 8.75 10.17 -26.27
CA ASP A 32 8.06 11.08 -25.34
C ASP A 32 6.78 10.41 -24.79
N LEU A 33 6.02 9.71 -25.63
CA LEU A 33 4.82 8.95 -25.22
C LEU A 33 5.16 7.78 -24.28
N CYS A 34 6.21 7.01 -24.59
CA CYS A 34 6.65 5.90 -23.74
C CYS A 34 7.19 6.40 -22.40
N ALA A 35 7.96 7.49 -22.41
CA ALA A 35 8.47 8.11 -21.19
C ALA A 35 7.32 8.62 -20.32
N GLN A 36 6.33 9.29 -20.91
CA GLN A 36 5.16 9.78 -20.17
C GLN A 36 4.36 8.61 -19.57
N ALA A 37 4.06 7.58 -20.35
CA ALA A 37 3.35 6.40 -19.85
C ALA A 37 4.12 5.67 -18.73
N PHE A 38 5.46 5.63 -18.84
CA PHE A 38 6.29 5.06 -17.79
C PHE A 38 6.23 5.89 -16.50
N TRP A 39 6.30 7.23 -16.59
CA TRP A 39 6.18 8.09 -15.42
C TRP A 39 4.81 8.00 -14.75
N GLU A 40 3.73 8.00 -15.53
CA GLU A 40 2.36 7.78 -15.01
C GLU A 40 2.25 6.43 -14.27
N PHE A 41 2.80 5.36 -14.85
CA PHE A 41 2.86 4.05 -14.19
C PHE A 41 3.65 4.08 -12.87
N ILE A 42 4.78 4.79 -12.84
CA ILE A 42 5.59 4.92 -11.62
C ILE A 42 4.84 5.72 -10.55
N GLU A 43 4.13 6.79 -10.91
CA GLU A 43 3.31 7.56 -9.98
C GLU A 43 2.16 6.72 -9.40
N ASP A 44 1.44 5.98 -10.23
CA ASP A 44 0.39 5.05 -9.80
C ASP A 44 0.95 3.96 -8.87
N LEU A 45 2.12 3.42 -9.20
CA LEU A 45 2.80 2.40 -8.38
C LEU A 45 3.28 2.97 -7.04
N LEU A 46 3.79 4.20 -7.01
CA LEU A 46 4.18 4.88 -5.78
C LEU A 46 2.97 5.14 -4.89
N HIS A 47 1.86 5.62 -5.45
CA HIS A 47 0.61 5.79 -4.71
C HIS A 47 0.06 4.46 -4.18
N PHE A 48 0.16 3.39 -4.96
CA PHE A 48 -0.18 2.05 -4.49
C PHE A 48 0.70 1.63 -3.31
N ILE A 49 2.02 1.75 -3.42
CA ILE A 49 2.99 1.43 -2.36
C ILE A 49 2.74 2.27 -1.10
N GLU A 50 2.41 3.55 -1.26
CA GLU A 50 2.09 4.46 -0.15
C GLU A 50 0.78 4.07 0.55
N SER A 51 -0.18 3.50 -0.19
CA SER A 51 -1.46 3.04 0.36
C SER A 51 -1.37 1.71 1.13
N VAL A 52 -0.29 0.94 0.93
CA VAL A 52 -0.08 -0.33 1.67
C VAL A 52 0.27 -0.04 3.13
N ASP A 53 -0.39 -0.71 4.07
CA ASP A 53 -0.06 -0.59 5.49
C ASP A 53 1.20 -1.43 5.82
N TRP A 54 2.35 -0.76 5.82
CA TRP A 54 3.66 -1.36 6.15
C TRP A 54 3.79 -1.87 7.59
N SER A 55 2.80 -1.61 8.46
CA SER A 55 2.79 -2.15 9.83
C SER A 55 2.43 -3.64 9.90
N GLU A 56 1.91 -4.22 8.80
CA GLU A 56 1.52 -5.62 8.74
C GLU A 56 2.74 -6.57 8.90
N PRO A 57 2.69 -7.54 9.83
CA PRO A 57 3.85 -8.38 10.15
C PRO A 57 4.27 -9.27 8.97
N PHE A 58 3.33 -9.72 8.14
CA PHE A 58 3.64 -10.57 6.99
C PHE A 58 4.44 -9.83 5.91
N LEU A 59 4.26 -8.51 5.76
CA LEU A 59 5.04 -7.69 4.82
C LEU A 59 6.52 -7.68 5.23
N SER A 60 6.79 -7.58 6.53
CA SER A 60 8.16 -7.65 7.05
C SER A 60 8.82 -9.00 6.74
N VAL A 61 8.06 -10.10 6.85
CA VAL A 61 8.53 -11.45 6.48
C VAL A 61 8.81 -11.54 4.98
N MET A 62 7.96 -10.97 4.13
CA MET A 62 8.14 -10.95 2.68
C MET A 62 9.37 -10.13 2.26
N ILE A 63 9.60 -8.96 2.86
CA ILE A 63 10.81 -8.16 2.61
C ILE A 63 12.06 -8.92 3.07
N ALA A 64 12.01 -9.53 4.26
CA ALA A 64 13.11 -10.34 4.78
C ALA A 64 13.41 -11.55 3.88
N PHE A 65 12.38 -12.17 3.30
CA PHE A 65 12.52 -13.23 2.30
C PHE A 65 13.29 -12.72 1.07
N HIS A 66 12.92 -11.58 0.49
CA HIS A 66 13.62 -11.00 -0.67
C HIS A 66 15.07 -10.65 -0.35
N ILE A 67 15.34 -10.03 0.79
CA ILE A 67 16.72 -9.74 1.23
C ILE A 67 17.52 -11.03 1.38
N GLY A 68 16.93 -12.06 2.01
CA GLY A 68 17.56 -13.37 2.15
C GLY A 68 17.85 -14.04 0.80
N LEU A 69 16.92 -13.94 -0.14
CA LEU A 69 17.03 -14.46 -1.50
C LEU A 69 18.18 -13.80 -2.26
N VAL A 70 18.27 -12.46 -2.23
CA VAL A 70 19.37 -11.71 -2.86
C VAL A 70 20.71 -12.08 -2.22
N VAL A 71 20.79 -12.14 -0.88
CA VAL A 71 22.03 -12.54 -0.19
C VAL A 71 22.45 -13.96 -0.56
N TRP A 72 21.50 -14.88 -0.69
CA TRP A 72 21.74 -16.25 -1.15
C TRP A 72 22.27 -16.29 -2.59
N MET A 73 21.67 -15.50 -3.49
CA MET A 73 22.10 -15.38 -4.88
C MET A 73 23.53 -14.85 -4.96
N LEU A 74 23.84 -13.75 -4.26
CA LEU A 74 25.17 -13.15 -4.22
C LEU A 74 26.24 -14.14 -3.72
N ARG A 75 25.93 -14.97 -2.71
CA ARG A 75 26.84 -16.03 -2.24
C ARG A 75 27.06 -17.14 -3.26
N SER A 76 26.05 -17.45 -4.05
CA SER A 76 26.04 -18.60 -4.97
C SER A 76 26.72 -18.33 -6.33
N GLN A 77 27.16 -17.09 -6.59
CA GLN A 77 27.69 -16.67 -7.90
C GLN A 77 28.99 -17.36 -8.33
N LYS A 78 29.67 -18.12 -7.48
CA LYS A 78 30.97 -18.71 -7.84
C LYS A 78 30.85 -19.91 -8.79
N SER A 79 29.67 -20.51 -8.91
CA SER A 79 29.44 -21.72 -9.70
C SER A 79 28.32 -21.51 -10.71
N HIS A 80 28.61 -21.70 -12.00
CA HIS A 80 27.63 -21.57 -13.09
C HIS A 80 26.44 -22.53 -12.94
N LEU A 81 26.68 -23.73 -12.42
CA LEU A 81 25.61 -24.70 -12.14
C LEU A 81 24.68 -24.17 -11.05
N GLN A 82 25.23 -23.54 -10.01
CA GLN A 82 24.43 -23.00 -8.91
C GLN A 82 23.66 -21.74 -9.33
N THR A 83 24.26 -20.88 -10.17
CA THR A 83 23.56 -19.76 -10.82
C THR A 83 22.37 -20.26 -11.65
N ALA A 84 22.56 -21.32 -12.45
CA ALA A 84 21.49 -21.91 -13.26
C ALA A 84 20.38 -22.52 -12.38
N ILE A 85 20.73 -23.24 -11.32
CA ILE A 85 19.74 -23.77 -10.35
C ILE A 85 18.95 -22.63 -9.72
N ASN A 86 19.63 -21.57 -9.24
CA ASN A 86 18.96 -20.41 -8.65
C ASN A 86 18.01 -19.74 -9.65
N PHE A 87 18.41 -19.61 -10.92
CA PHE A 87 17.53 -19.09 -11.98
C PHE A 87 16.27 -19.96 -12.12
N THR A 88 16.41 -21.28 -12.15
CA THR A 88 15.26 -22.20 -12.20
C THR A 88 14.38 -22.09 -10.96
N VAL A 89 14.95 -21.99 -9.76
CA VAL A 89 14.20 -21.83 -8.51
C VAL A 89 13.37 -20.54 -8.53
N VAL A 90 13.97 -19.42 -8.93
CA VAL A 90 13.26 -18.14 -9.05
C VAL A 90 12.17 -18.21 -10.11
N ALA A 91 12.39 -18.92 -11.23
CA ALA A 91 11.35 -19.11 -12.26
C ALA A 91 10.13 -19.82 -11.69
N VAL A 92 10.38 -20.86 -10.90
CA VAL A 92 9.33 -21.60 -10.22
C VAL A 92 8.58 -20.69 -9.23
N LEU A 93 9.28 -19.87 -8.44
CA LEU A 93 8.66 -18.90 -7.52
C LEU A 93 7.78 -17.87 -8.24
N VAL A 94 8.19 -17.43 -9.44
CA VAL A 94 7.39 -16.57 -10.31
C VAL A 94 6.10 -17.28 -10.75
N CYS A 95 6.18 -18.54 -11.16
CA CYS A 95 4.99 -19.34 -11.53
C CYS A 95 4.02 -19.51 -10.36
N PHE A 96 4.51 -19.54 -9.12
CA PHE A 96 3.69 -19.64 -7.92
C PHE A 96 2.94 -18.34 -7.56
N ALA A 97 3.17 -17.22 -8.24
CA ALA A 97 2.52 -15.95 -7.90
C ALA A 97 0.98 -16.05 -7.84
N ARG A 98 0.33 -16.67 -8.83
CA ARG A 98 -1.14 -16.83 -8.86
C ARG A 98 -1.66 -17.84 -7.83
N PRO A 99 -1.12 -19.07 -7.71
CA PRO A 99 -1.52 -19.99 -6.66
C PRO A 99 -1.37 -19.39 -5.25
N LEU A 100 -0.25 -18.72 -5.00
CA LEU A 100 0.03 -18.09 -3.71
C LEU A 100 -0.96 -16.95 -3.44
N ASN A 101 -1.24 -16.10 -4.44
CA ASN A 101 -2.24 -15.05 -4.35
C ASN A 101 -3.61 -15.60 -3.93
N ASN A 102 -4.09 -16.66 -4.59
CA ASN A 102 -5.39 -17.25 -4.30
C ASN A 102 -5.43 -17.89 -2.90
N LEU A 103 -4.35 -18.58 -2.52
CA LEU A 103 -4.24 -19.22 -1.20
C LEU A 103 -4.21 -18.16 -0.07
N LEU A 104 -3.43 -17.11 -0.26
CA LEU A 104 -3.31 -16.02 0.70
C LEU A 104 -4.59 -15.18 0.76
N SER A 105 -5.27 -14.95 -0.37
CA SER A 105 -6.58 -14.30 -0.41
C SER A 105 -7.67 -15.10 0.30
N ALA A 106 -7.59 -16.43 0.31
CA ALA A 106 -8.54 -17.28 1.04
C ALA A 106 -8.27 -17.30 2.56
N ASN A 107 -7.03 -17.04 2.99
CA ASN A 107 -6.57 -17.21 4.37
C ASN A 107 -6.03 -15.92 5.01
N TYR A 108 -6.24 -14.75 4.40
CA TYR A 108 -5.62 -13.49 4.83
C TYR A 108 -5.92 -13.15 6.29
N ALA A 109 -7.13 -13.48 6.76
CA ALA A 109 -7.57 -13.20 8.14
C ALA A 109 -6.69 -13.87 9.21
N LEU A 110 -5.88 -14.88 8.86
CA LEU A 110 -4.95 -15.52 9.80
C LEU A 110 -3.71 -14.68 10.10
N PHE A 111 -3.32 -13.76 9.20
CA PHE A 111 -2.02 -13.10 9.28
C PHE A 111 -2.02 -11.61 8.90
N SER A 112 -3.13 -11.09 8.39
CA SER A 112 -3.28 -9.72 7.90
C SER A 112 -4.64 -9.16 8.31
N ARG A 113 -4.71 -7.86 8.63
CA ARG A 113 -5.97 -7.18 8.98
C ARG A 113 -6.82 -6.90 7.74
N VAL A 114 -6.17 -6.71 6.60
CA VAL A 114 -6.81 -6.41 5.30
C VAL A 114 -6.41 -7.47 4.27
N ASN A 115 -7.32 -7.77 3.35
CA ASN A 115 -7.01 -8.63 2.22
C ASN A 115 -6.32 -7.83 1.10
N TYR A 116 -5.00 -7.95 1.00
CA TYR A 116 -4.21 -7.34 -0.07
C TYR A 116 -4.28 -8.11 -1.40
N PHE A 117 -4.79 -9.35 -1.39
CA PHE A 117 -4.69 -10.27 -2.51
C PHE A 117 -5.96 -10.22 -3.36
N ASP A 118 -5.84 -9.63 -4.54
CA ASP A 118 -6.94 -9.41 -5.47
C ASP A 118 -6.93 -10.42 -6.64
N PRO A 119 -8.06 -10.63 -7.36
CA PRO A 119 -8.13 -11.58 -8.48
C PRO A 119 -7.19 -11.25 -9.66
N HIS A 120 -6.81 -9.98 -9.83
CA HIS A 120 -5.88 -9.54 -10.87
C HIS A 120 -4.42 -9.65 -10.41
N GLY A 121 -4.18 -9.78 -9.11
CA GLY A 121 -2.88 -9.96 -8.49
C GLY A 121 -2.02 -8.71 -8.54
N ALA A 122 -2.61 -7.51 -8.43
CA ALA A 122 -1.88 -6.25 -8.45
C ALA A 122 -0.85 -6.19 -7.31
N PHE A 123 -1.26 -6.52 -6.08
CA PHE A 123 -0.36 -6.54 -4.93
C PHE A 123 0.78 -7.55 -5.12
N MET A 124 0.47 -8.79 -5.50
CA MET A 124 1.48 -9.81 -5.79
C MET A 124 2.35 -9.43 -6.99
N GLY A 125 1.82 -8.70 -7.97
CA GLY A 125 2.57 -8.16 -9.08
C GLY A 125 3.69 -7.23 -8.61
N VAL A 126 3.35 -6.28 -7.73
CA VAL A 126 4.32 -5.28 -7.23
C VAL A 126 5.26 -5.89 -6.20
N MET A 127 4.75 -6.65 -5.23
CA MET A 127 5.52 -7.06 -4.05
C MET A 127 6.22 -8.40 -4.19
N TRP A 128 5.76 -9.26 -5.11
CA TRP A 128 6.35 -10.58 -5.33
C TRP A 128 6.99 -10.66 -6.72
N LEU A 129 6.24 -10.37 -7.78
CA LEU A 129 6.70 -10.57 -9.13
C LEU A 129 7.78 -9.56 -9.53
N ALA A 130 7.61 -8.26 -9.28
CA ALA A 130 8.56 -7.25 -9.71
C ALA A 130 9.99 -7.44 -9.13
N PRO A 131 10.17 -7.71 -7.81
CA PRO A 131 11.49 -8.04 -7.26
C PRO A 131 12.09 -9.31 -7.87
N LEU A 132 11.30 -10.39 -7.98
CA LEU A 132 11.77 -11.64 -8.56
C LEU A 132 12.16 -11.49 -10.03
N MET A 133 11.46 -10.65 -10.79
CA MET A 133 11.81 -10.34 -12.18
C MET A 133 13.12 -9.57 -12.27
N ALA A 134 13.39 -8.64 -11.34
CA ALA A 134 14.67 -7.96 -11.26
C ALA A 134 15.81 -8.95 -10.93
N ASP A 135 15.58 -9.86 -9.98
CA ASP A 135 16.53 -10.92 -9.65
C ASP A 135 16.80 -11.84 -10.84
N MET A 136 15.78 -12.13 -11.65
CA MET A 136 15.94 -12.92 -12.88
C MET A 136 16.82 -12.24 -13.91
N VAL A 137 16.63 -10.94 -14.14
CA VAL A 137 17.49 -10.18 -15.05
C VAL A 137 18.93 -10.19 -14.55
N PHE A 138 19.14 -10.03 -13.25
CA PHE A 138 20.46 -10.09 -12.63
C PHE A 138 21.12 -11.47 -12.77
N LEU A 139 20.40 -12.54 -12.49
CA LEU A 139 20.89 -13.91 -12.66
C LEU A 139 21.18 -14.24 -14.13
N MET A 140 20.32 -13.78 -15.04
CA MET A 140 20.53 -13.92 -16.49
C MET A 140 21.85 -13.24 -16.91
N TRP A 141 22.08 -12.00 -16.46
CA TRP A 141 23.31 -11.28 -16.72
C TRP A 141 24.55 -12.05 -16.26
N THR A 142 24.53 -12.52 -15.01
CA THR A 142 25.65 -13.30 -14.43
C THR A 142 25.86 -14.62 -15.19
N LEU A 143 24.79 -15.30 -15.58
CA LEU A 143 24.87 -16.55 -16.34
C LEU A 143 25.48 -16.33 -17.74
N LEU A 144 25.12 -15.23 -18.41
CA LEU A 144 25.70 -14.87 -19.72
C LEU A 144 27.20 -14.59 -19.62
N GLU A 145 27.64 -13.86 -18.60
CA GLU A 145 29.07 -13.64 -18.34
C GLU A 145 29.79 -14.98 -18.12
N GLN A 146 29.29 -15.83 -17.22
CA GLN A 146 29.91 -17.10 -16.88
C GLN A 146 29.97 -18.09 -18.05
N THR A 147 28.90 -18.18 -18.85
CA THR A 147 28.85 -19.05 -20.03
C THR A 147 29.79 -18.56 -21.13
N SER A 148 29.92 -17.24 -21.30
CA SER A 148 30.87 -16.66 -22.26
C SER A 148 32.33 -17.00 -21.87
N GLU A 149 32.67 -16.92 -20.59
CA GLU A 149 34.00 -17.29 -20.09
C GLU A 149 34.29 -18.78 -20.29
N MET A 150 33.32 -19.65 -19.99
CA MET A 150 33.46 -21.09 -20.21
C MET A 150 33.69 -21.40 -21.69
N MET A 151 32.94 -20.77 -22.59
CA MET A 151 33.10 -20.98 -24.04
C MET A 151 34.49 -20.57 -24.51
N VAL A 152 35.00 -19.43 -24.01
CA VAL A 152 36.37 -18.98 -24.28
C VAL A 152 37.40 -19.98 -23.75
N GLN A 153 37.22 -20.51 -22.54
CA GLN A 153 38.13 -21.51 -21.95
C GLN A 153 38.11 -22.83 -22.72
N VAL A 154 36.93 -23.32 -23.11
CA VAL A 154 36.76 -24.53 -23.93
C VAL A 154 37.44 -24.34 -25.29
N LYS A 155 37.25 -23.19 -25.94
CA LYS A 155 37.89 -22.89 -27.23
C LYS A 155 39.41 -22.84 -27.10
N LYS A 156 39.94 -22.20 -26.04
CA LYS A 156 41.37 -22.18 -25.74
C LYS A 156 41.93 -23.60 -25.53
N LYS A 157 41.24 -24.45 -24.75
CA LYS A 157 41.64 -25.85 -24.55
C LYS A 157 41.57 -26.68 -25.82
N GLN A 158 40.55 -26.49 -26.66
CA GLN A 158 40.44 -27.15 -27.97
C GLN A 158 41.63 -26.80 -28.87
N MET A 159 41.99 -25.52 -28.97
CA MET A 159 43.16 -25.09 -29.76
C MET A 159 44.47 -25.68 -29.21
N GLN A 160 44.63 -25.73 -27.88
CA GLN A 160 45.79 -26.38 -27.26
C GLN A 160 45.85 -27.88 -27.58
N LEU A 161 44.72 -28.59 -27.54
CA LEU A 161 44.64 -30.01 -27.89
C LEU A 161 44.94 -30.23 -29.39
N GLN A 162 44.41 -29.38 -30.27
CA GLN A 162 44.71 -29.41 -31.71
C GLN A 162 46.19 -29.20 -31.98
N ARG A 163 46.81 -28.20 -31.32
CA ARG A 163 48.25 -27.95 -31.43
C ARG A 163 49.09 -29.12 -30.95
N LYS A 164 48.77 -29.70 -29.78
CA LYS A 164 49.46 -30.89 -29.27
C LYS A 164 49.31 -32.10 -30.19
N ARG A 165 48.14 -32.28 -30.82
CA ARG A 165 47.93 -33.33 -31.82
C ARG A 165 48.73 -33.09 -33.10
N ALA A 166 48.83 -31.85 -33.57
CA ALA A 166 49.66 -31.48 -34.71
C ALA A 166 51.16 -31.70 -34.41
N GLU A 167 51.62 -31.32 -33.22
CA GLU A 167 52.99 -31.56 -32.75
C GLU A 167 53.27 -33.07 -32.62
N ALA A 168 52.33 -33.87 -32.10
CA ALA A 168 52.46 -35.33 -32.02
C ALA A 168 52.42 -36.01 -33.40
N ALA A 169 51.65 -35.48 -34.36
CA ALA A 169 51.65 -35.94 -35.74
C ALA A 169 52.98 -35.61 -36.45
N ALA A 170 53.58 -34.46 -36.15
CA ALA A 170 54.91 -34.07 -36.63
C ALA A 170 56.05 -34.85 -35.94
N ALA A 171 55.84 -35.38 -34.75
CA ALA A 171 56.82 -36.16 -33.97
C ALA A 171 56.80 -37.68 -34.25
N LYS A 172 55.95 -38.18 -35.15
CA LYS A 172 56.05 -39.56 -35.63
C LYS A 172 57.31 -39.70 -36.50
N PRO A 173 58.25 -40.61 -36.17
CA PRO A 173 59.51 -40.69 -36.90
C PRO A 173 59.31 -41.37 -38.26
N ALA A 174 59.60 -40.66 -39.35
CA ALA A 174 60.25 -41.30 -40.49
C ALA A 174 61.70 -41.58 -40.04
N SER A 175 62.08 -42.85 -40.06
CA SER A 175 63.38 -43.32 -39.60
C SER A 175 64.54 -42.72 -40.41
N ILE A 176 65.62 -42.37 -39.69
CA ILE A 176 67.07 -42.49 -40.02
C ILE A 176 67.89 -41.16 -39.93
N ALA A 177 68.68 -41.11 -38.84
CA ALA A 177 70.04 -40.54 -38.66
C ALA A 177 70.25 -38.99 -38.53
N PRO A 178 71.43 -38.52 -38.04
CA PRO A 178 71.67 -38.25 -36.63
C PRO A 178 72.03 -36.78 -36.30
N ALA A 179 72.06 -36.47 -35.00
CA ALA A 179 72.24 -35.16 -34.38
C ALA A 179 73.46 -34.33 -34.85
N PRO A 180 73.41 -32.99 -34.66
CA PRO A 180 74.25 -32.46 -33.58
C PRO A 180 73.68 -31.30 -32.73
N ARG A 181 74.15 -31.29 -31.47
CA ARG A 181 74.50 -30.19 -30.53
C ARG A 181 73.70 -28.87 -30.50
N ARG A 182 72.99 -28.72 -29.36
CA ARG A 182 73.15 -27.68 -28.30
C ARG A 182 72.91 -26.21 -28.68
N ARG A 183 71.86 -25.61 -28.08
CA ARG A 183 71.99 -24.40 -27.23
C ARG A 183 70.79 -24.25 -26.31
N LYS A 184 71.08 -24.13 -25.01
CA LYS A 184 70.14 -23.82 -23.93
C LYS A 184 69.61 -22.40 -24.15
N ALA A 185 68.30 -22.24 -24.27
CA ALA A 185 67.63 -20.98 -23.99
C ALA A 185 66.77 -21.21 -22.75
N SER A 186 67.22 -20.66 -21.62
CA SER A 186 66.46 -20.58 -20.38
C SER A 186 65.24 -19.68 -20.63
N VAL A 187 64.08 -20.29 -20.88
CA VAL A 187 62.80 -19.59 -20.81
C VAL A 187 62.38 -19.59 -19.35
N SER A 188 62.52 -18.44 -18.71
CA SER A 188 62.01 -18.16 -17.38
C SER A 188 60.49 -18.37 -17.36
N VAL A 189 60.05 -19.35 -16.59
CA VAL A 189 58.65 -19.51 -16.21
C VAL A 189 58.26 -18.27 -15.40
N PRO A 190 57.21 -17.51 -15.77
CA PRO A 190 56.69 -16.48 -14.89
C PRO A 190 56.08 -17.17 -13.67
N LEU A 191 56.77 -17.04 -12.53
CA LEU A 191 56.26 -17.37 -11.22
C LEU A 191 54.91 -16.64 -11.03
N LEU A 192 53.82 -17.39 -11.16
CA LEU A 192 52.50 -16.99 -10.69
C LEU A 192 52.65 -16.62 -9.22
N ARG A 193 52.68 -15.31 -8.92
CA ARG A 193 52.48 -14.82 -7.57
C ARG A 193 51.15 -15.40 -7.09
N PRO A 194 51.08 -16.11 -5.95
CA PRO A 194 49.80 -16.35 -5.33
C PRO A 194 49.20 -14.98 -5.03
N MET A 195 48.06 -14.65 -5.64
CA MET A 195 47.24 -13.55 -5.15
C MET A 195 46.94 -13.88 -3.70
N ARG A 196 47.56 -13.11 -2.79
CA ARG A 196 47.24 -13.10 -1.37
C ARG A 196 45.72 -13.09 -1.27
N SER A 197 45.17 -14.19 -0.77
CA SER A 197 43.83 -14.21 -0.21
C SER A 197 43.70 -12.96 0.65
N ALA A 198 42.64 -12.18 0.46
CA ALA A 198 42.30 -11.07 1.33
C ALA A 198 41.27 -11.56 2.36
N PRO A 199 41.63 -12.38 3.37
CA PRO A 199 40.72 -12.75 4.45
C PRO A 199 40.33 -11.53 5.30
N HIS A 200 41.02 -10.40 5.16
CA HIS A 200 40.76 -9.19 5.94
C HIS A 200 39.52 -8.39 5.51
N ILE A 201 39.05 -8.50 4.26
CA ILE A 201 37.85 -7.75 3.82
C ILE A 201 36.58 -8.46 4.28
N ILE A 202 36.55 -9.79 4.18
CA ILE A 202 35.40 -10.61 4.60
C ILE A 202 35.24 -10.58 6.12
N VAL A 203 36.33 -10.67 6.88
CA VAL A 203 36.29 -10.56 8.35
C VAL A 203 35.90 -9.15 8.78
N ARG A 204 36.39 -8.09 8.11
CA ARG A 204 35.96 -6.71 8.37
C ARG A 204 34.50 -6.44 8.01
N ALA A 205 34.01 -7.02 6.90
CA ALA A 205 32.61 -6.92 6.50
C ALA A 205 31.70 -7.70 7.45
N LEU A 206 32.13 -8.87 7.94
CA LEU A 206 31.42 -9.65 8.94
C LEU A 206 31.39 -8.93 10.30
N HIS A 207 32.50 -8.32 10.71
CA HIS A 207 32.58 -7.54 11.94
C HIS A 207 31.78 -6.24 11.84
N TRP A 208 31.79 -5.57 10.67
CA TRP A 208 30.92 -4.41 10.40
C TRP A 208 29.46 -4.81 10.37
N LEU A 209 29.08 -5.95 9.76
CA LEU A 209 27.70 -6.46 9.74
C LEU A 209 27.21 -6.88 11.12
N LEU A 210 28.05 -7.52 11.94
CA LEU A 210 27.72 -7.89 13.32
C LEU A 210 27.64 -6.67 14.24
N ASP A 211 28.51 -5.67 14.05
CA ASP A 211 28.49 -4.42 14.82
C ASP A 211 27.31 -3.52 14.38
N THR A 212 26.94 -3.56 13.09
CA THR A 212 25.74 -2.89 12.56
C THR A 212 24.47 -3.60 13.03
N TYR A 213 24.44 -4.94 13.06
CA TYR A 213 23.36 -5.73 13.66
C TYR A 213 23.26 -5.52 15.18
N ALA A 214 24.38 -5.47 15.90
CA ALA A 214 24.42 -5.22 17.34
C ALA A 214 24.07 -3.76 17.73
N ARG A 215 24.17 -2.80 16.80
CA ARG A 215 23.70 -1.41 16.98
C ARG A 215 22.24 -1.22 16.56
N ILE A 216 21.80 -1.93 15.50
CA ILE A 216 20.43 -1.85 14.97
C ILE A 216 19.47 -2.68 15.81
N VAL A 217 19.84 -3.85 16.34
CA VAL A 217 18.91 -4.69 17.12
C VAL A 217 18.49 -4.06 18.45
N PRO A 218 19.35 -3.40 19.23
CA PRO A 218 18.92 -2.60 20.38
C PRO A 218 18.17 -1.34 19.96
N PHE A 219 18.51 -0.72 18.82
CA PHE A 219 17.76 0.42 18.26
C PHE A 219 16.37 0.01 17.76
N MET A 220 16.22 -1.20 17.21
CA MET A 220 14.97 -1.82 16.76
C MET A 220 14.18 -2.44 17.91
N ARG A 221 14.83 -2.94 18.98
CA ARG A 221 14.18 -3.29 20.25
C ARG A 221 13.75 -2.05 21.01
N MET A 222 14.55 -0.98 20.99
CA MET A 222 14.22 0.32 21.56
C MET A 222 13.13 0.99 20.73
N LEU A 223 13.15 0.90 19.39
CA LEU A 223 12.03 1.31 18.54
C LEU A 223 10.82 0.43 18.82
N ALA A 224 10.89 -0.89 18.84
CA ALA A 224 9.74 -1.76 19.10
C ALA A 224 9.19 -1.66 20.53
N LEU A 225 10.03 -1.38 21.55
CA LEU A 225 9.61 -1.12 22.93
C LEU A 225 9.19 0.34 23.14
N SER A 226 9.75 1.30 22.38
CA SER A 226 9.30 2.71 22.31
C SER A 226 8.03 2.85 21.47
N TRP A 227 7.74 1.94 20.53
CA TRP A 227 6.55 1.95 19.69
C TRP A 227 5.33 1.31 20.35
N LYS A 228 5.53 0.47 21.37
CA LYS A 228 4.48 0.18 22.35
C LYS A 228 4.08 1.44 23.17
N GLY A 229 4.80 2.55 22.98
CA GLY A 229 4.47 3.88 23.47
C GLY A 229 4.55 4.97 22.39
N ALA A 230 4.35 4.63 21.09
CA ALA A 230 4.14 5.67 20.09
C ALA A 230 2.92 6.49 20.54
N PRO A 231 3.00 7.83 20.60
CA PRO A 231 1.83 8.63 20.94
C PRO A 231 0.76 8.29 19.91
N ARG A 232 -0.35 7.68 20.37
CA ARG A 232 -1.52 7.38 19.55
C ARG A 232 -1.79 8.63 18.71
N VAL A 233 -1.71 8.50 17.38
CA VAL A 233 -2.13 9.58 16.49
C VAL A 233 -3.54 9.95 16.94
N ARG A 234 -3.78 11.23 17.24
CA ARG A 234 -5.09 11.70 17.72
C ARG A 234 -6.12 11.51 16.61
N GLY A 235 -6.73 10.34 16.54
CA GLY A 235 -7.88 10.07 15.70
C GLY A 235 -9.10 10.85 16.19
N PRO A 236 -10.05 11.19 15.30
CA PRO A 236 -11.33 11.73 15.72
C PRO A 236 -12.12 10.67 16.48
N SER A 237 -12.61 11.00 17.67
CA SER A 237 -13.52 10.12 18.43
C SER A 237 -14.93 10.08 17.83
N HIS A 238 -15.28 11.12 17.08
CA HIS A 238 -16.58 11.28 16.42
C HIS A 238 -16.38 11.79 15.00
N VAL A 239 -16.86 11.02 14.03
CA VAL A 239 -16.86 11.39 12.61
C VAL A 239 -18.30 11.58 12.14
N ALA A 240 -18.54 12.54 11.26
CA ALA A 240 -19.80 12.61 10.53
C ALA A 240 -19.59 12.53 9.02
N VAL A 241 -20.61 12.04 8.32
CA VAL A 241 -20.69 12.05 6.86
C VAL A 241 -22.00 12.68 6.46
N SER A 242 -21.93 13.77 5.70
CA SER A 242 -23.09 14.45 5.14
C SER A 242 -23.21 14.13 3.66
N PHE A 243 -24.22 13.34 3.31
CA PHE A 243 -24.53 12.96 1.94
C PHE A 243 -25.28 14.10 1.23
N ARG A 244 -24.64 14.68 0.21
CA ARG A 244 -25.23 15.79 -0.57
C ARG A 244 -25.58 15.42 -2.02
N GLY A 245 -25.28 14.19 -2.42
CA GLY A 245 -25.67 13.67 -3.73
C GLY A 245 -27.18 13.62 -3.90
N LEU A 246 -27.63 13.56 -5.16
CA LEU A 246 -29.05 13.33 -5.49
C LEU A 246 -29.52 11.92 -5.09
N VAL A 247 -28.56 11.00 -4.99
CA VAL A 247 -28.76 9.60 -4.61
C VAL A 247 -28.34 9.41 -3.17
N VAL A 248 -29.22 8.77 -2.39
CA VAL A 248 -28.95 8.41 -0.99
C VAL A 248 -28.25 7.05 -1.00
N PRO A 249 -27.17 6.86 -0.21
CA PRO A 249 -26.40 5.62 -0.22
C PRO A 249 -27.23 4.40 0.17
N TYR A 250 -26.84 3.24 -0.36
CA TYR A 250 -27.42 1.96 0.03
C TYR A 250 -26.90 1.49 1.40
N PRO A 251 -27.65 0.64 2.13
CA PRO A 251 -27.23 0.10 3.42
C PRO A 251 -25.86 -0.60 3.37
N GLU A 252 -25.51 -1.23 2.25
CA GLU A 252 -24.20 -1.85 2.03
C GLU A 252 -23.05 -0.82 2.03
N GLU A 253 -23.26 0.36 1.44
CA GLU A 253 -22.27 1.44 1.46
C GLU A 253 -22.11 2.01 2.87
N ILE A 254 -23.21 2.13 3.61
CA ILE A 254 -23.20 2.55 5.02
C ILE A 254 -22.42 1.54 5.86
N ALA A 255 -22.62 0.24 5.64
CA ALA A 255 -21.87 -0.82 6.32
C ALA A 255 -20.37 -0.75 6.06
N ARG A 256 -19.96 -0.36 4.85
CA ARG A 256 -18.54 -0.11 4.53
C ARG A 256 -17.98 1.06 5.33
N ILE A 257 -18.69 2.20 5.38
CA ILE A 257 -18.27 3.39 6.15
C ILE A 257 -18.19 3.08 7.66
N VAL A 258 -19.16 2.32 8.17
CA VAL A 258 -19.16 1.81 9.55
C VAL A 258 -17.92 0.96 9.83
N GLY A 259 -17.59 0.03 8.93
CA GLY A 259 -16.38 -0.79 9.03
C GLY A 259 -15.09 0.05 9.06
N TRP A 260 -15.02 1.11 8.25
CA TRP A 260 -13.87 2.04 8.28
C TRP A 260 -13.76 2.78 9.61
N CYS A 261 -14.89 3.20 10.18
CA CYS A 261 -14.93 3.88 11.48
C CYS A 261 -14.48 2.96 12.62
N ILE A 262 -14.97 1.71 12.66
CA ILE A 262 -14.57 0.70 13.66
C ILE A 262 -13.06 0.43 13.56
N ASN A 263 -12.55 0.20 12.35
CA ASN A 263 -11.12 -0.05 12.12
C ASN A 263 -10.23 1.16 12.49
N SER A 264 -10.80 2.35 12.49
CA SER A 264 -10.11 3.60 12.83
C SER A 264 -10.30 4.03 14.29
N GLU A 265 -10.85 3.16 15.14
CA GLU A 265 -11.18 3.42 16.56
C GLU A 265 -12.09 4.65 16.78
N VAL A 266 -12.96 4.96 15.80
CA VAL A 266 -13.97 6.00 15.93
C VAL A 266 -15.11 5.47 16.80
N ALA A 267 -15.51 6.21 17.84
CA ALA A 267 -16.56 5.78 18.78
C ALA A 267 -17.97 6.15 18.29
N VAL A 268 -18.09 7.25 17.53
CA VAL A 268 -19.38 7.77 17.05
C VAL A 268 -19.31 8.11 15.57
N LEU A 269 -20.27 7.62 14.79
CA LEU A 269 -20.50 7.96 13.40
C LEU A 269 -21.86 8.66 13.27
N THR A 270 -21.89 9.91 12.81
CA THR A 270 -23.15 10.60 12.48
C THR A 270 -23.36 10.66 10.98
N LEU A 271 -24.44 10.08 10.47
CA LEU A 271 -24.82 10.16 9.06
C LEU A 271 -25.91 11.20 8.86
N HIS A 272 -25.74 12.06 7.86
CA HIS A 272 -26.71 13.09 7.53
C HIS A 272 -27.16 13.00 6.08
N ASP A 273 -28.46 13.13 5.89
CA ASP A 273 -29.06 13.32 4.57
C ASP A 273 -30.05 14.49 4.56
N THR A 274 -30.17 15.13 3.39
CA THR A 274 -30.97 16.36 3.25
C THR A 274 -32.47 16.08 3.38
N LYS A 275 -32.95 14.89 2.97
CA LYS A 275 -34.38 14.57 2.83
C LYS A 275 -34.94 13.81 4.04
N GLY A 276 -34.11 13.17 4.85
CA GLY A 276 -34.52 12.25 5.91
C GLY A 276 -34.71 10.80 5.44
N THR A 277 -34.31 10.47 4.22
CA THR A 277 -34.47 9.11 3.65
C THR A 277 -33.65 8.07 4.42
N LEU A 278 -32.51 8.45 5.01
CA LEU A 278 -31.74 7.53 5.86
C LEU A 278 -32.48 7.22 7.16
N LYS A 279 -33.24 8.17 7.71
CA LYS A 279 -34.05 7.94 8.91
C LYS A 279 -35.19 6.97 8.62
N GLU A 280 -35.84 7.12 7.47
CA GLU A 280 -36.91 6.21 7.03
C GLU A 280 -36.41 4.77 6.86
N ARG A 281 -35.14 4.60 6.45
CA ARG A 281 -34.48 3.31 6.23
C ARG A 281 -33.64 2.84 7.43
N ALA A 282 -33.79 3.45 8.60
CA ALA A 282 -32.93 3.18 9.74
C ALA A 282 -33.05 1.72 10.24
N THR A 283 -34.22 1.10 10.11
CA THR A 283 -34.45 -0.32 10.42
C THR A 283 -33.65 -1.23 9.50
N ASP A 284 -33.70 -1.00 8.19
CA ASP A 284 -32.98 -1.79 7.19
C ASP A 284 -31.45 -1.69 7.38
N ILE A 285 -30.99 -0.49 7.73
CA ILE A 285 -29.59 -0.23 8.06
C ILE A 285 -29.20 -0.98 9.33
N ALA A 286 -30.05 -0.96 10.36
CA ALA A 286 -29.80 -1.70 11.59
C ALA A 286 -29.74 -3.21 11.34
N GLU A 287 -30.64 -3.77 10.53
CA GLU A 287 -30.63 -5.18 10.13
C GLU A 287 -29.34 -5.58 9.39
N THR A 288 -28.84 -4.71 8.51
CA THR A 288 -27.57 -4.93 7.79
C THR A 288 -26.36 -4.94 8.73
N LEU A 289 -26.45 -4.23 9.86
CA LEU A 289 -25.35 -4.03 10.82
C LEU A 289 -25.42 -4.94 12.06
N VAL A 290 -26.37 -5.89 12.11
CA VAL A 290 -26.57 -6.78 13.27
C VAL A 290 -25.28 -7.51 13.68
N SER A 291 -24.44 -7.89 12.72
CA SER A 291 -23.18 -8.60 12.97
C SER A 291 -22.04 -7.71 13.49
N ALA A 292 -22.16 -6.38 13.41
CA ALA A 292 -21.07 -5.44 13.62
C ALA A 292 -21.03 -4.81 15.04
N ASN A 293 -21.88 -5.25 15.98
CA ASN A 293 -22.01 -4.67 17.33
C ASN A 293 -22.16 -3.13 17.33
N VAL A 294 -23.06 -2.62 16.49
CA VAL A 294 -23.32 -1.18 16.32
C VAL A 294 -24.65 -0.81 16.94
N ARG A 295 -24.68 0.28 17.70
CA ARG A 295 -25.93 0.85 18.22
C ARG A 295 -26.42 1.95 17.30
N VAL A 296 -27.52 1.70 16.62
CA VAL A 296 -28.13 2.64 15.67
C VAL A 296 -29.13 3.55 16.39
N LEU A 297 -29.00 4.85 16.15
CA LEU A 297 -29.82 5.91 16.72
C LEU A 297 -30.41 6.75 15.60
N VAL A 298 -31.64 7.22 15.76
CA VAL A 298 -32.29 8.18 14.86
C VAL A 298 -32.54 9.47 15.63
N SER A 299 -31.93 10.57 15.18
CA SER A 299 -31.98 11.86 15.88
C SER A 299 -31.55 11.76 17.36
N GLY A 300 -30.61 10.86 17.67
CA GLY A 300 -30.14 10.58 19.02
C GLY A 300 -31.05 9.69 19.87
N MET A 301 -32.17 9.19 19.34
CA MET A 301 -33.06 8.25 20.02
C MET A 301 -32.78 6.81 19.55
N ASP A 302 -32.92 5.85 20.46
CA ASP A 302 -32.73 4.43 20.13
C ASP A 302 -33.90 3.90 19.30
N ILE A 303 -33.61 3.11 18.27
CA ILE A 303 -34.62 2.42 17.46
C ILE A 303 -34.86 0.97 17.91
N GLY A 304 -34.04 0.46 18.84
CA GLY A 304 -34.13 -0.91 19.35
C GLY A 304 -34.03 -1.02 20.87
N SER A 305 -34.02 -2.27 21.35
CA SER A 305 -33.68 -2.56 22.74
C SER A 305 -32.20 -2.27 22.99
N PRO A 306 -31.84 -1.61 24.11
CA PRO A 306 -30.45 -1.29 24.39
C PRO A 306 -29.60 -2.58 24.50
N PRO A 307 -28.43 -2.63 23.86
CA PRO A 307 -27.54 -3.78 23.98
C PRO A 307 -27.03 -3.93 25.42
N ALA A 308 -26.81 -5.17 25.87
CA ALA A 308 -26.31 -5.48 27.21
C ALA A 308 -24.84 -5.07 27.42
N GLU A 309 -24.08 -4.96 26.34
CA GLU A 309 -22.68 -4.53 26.31
C GLU A 309 -22.55 -3.18 25.58
N PRO A 310 -21.52 -2.37 25.89
CA PRO A 310 -21.28 -1.14 25.14
C PRO A 310 -20.99 -1.47 23.67
N PRO A 311 -21.63 -0.76 22.72
CA PRO A 311 -21.44 -1.03 21.30
C PRO A 311 -20.03 -0.64 20.87
N ALA A 312 -19.52 -1.30 19.84
CA ALA A 312 -18.24 -0.95 19.20
C ALA A 312 -18.30 0.44 18.54
N LEU A 313 -19.47 0.85 18.06
CA LEU A 313 -19.73 2.14 17.43
C LEU A 313 -21.17 2.60 17.70
N TYR A 314 -21.35 3.89 17.97
CA TYR A 314 -22.66 4.54 17.93
C TYR A 314 -22.89 5.13 16.54
N LEU A 315 -23.92 4.65 15.84
CA LEU A 315 -24.35 5.19 14.55
C LEU A 315 -25.56 6.10 14.74
N ASN A 316 -25.40 7.41 14.57
CA ASN A 316 -26.51 8.37 14.71
C ASN A 316 -26.94 8.90 13.33
N ILE A 317 -28.20 8.68 12.97
CA ILE A 317 -28.78 9.12 11.69
C ILE A 317 -29.56 10.40 11.94
N VAL A 318 -29.13 11.49 11.29
CA VAL A 318 -29.72 12.82 11.38
C VAL A 318 -30.12 13.32 10.00
N SER A 319 -30.97 14.35 9.96
CA SER A 319 -31.38 15.00 8.72
C SER A 319 -31.57 16.49 8.93
N ASN A 320 -31.94 17.21 7.87
CA ASN A 320 -32.21 18.64 7.94
C ASN A 320 -33.26 19.03 9.01
N SER A 321 -34.15 18.12 9.43
CA SER A 321 -35.10 18.42 10.51
C SER A 321 -34.43 18.60 11.88
N ASP A 322 -33.25 18.01 12.09
CA ASP A 322 -32.47 18.14 13.33
C ASP A 322 -31.58 19.39 13.36
N GLY A 323 -31.51 20.13 12.26
CA GLY A 323 -30.71 21.35 12.15
C GLY A 323 -31.41 22.57 12.76
N ARG A 324 -31.52 23.65 11.99
CA ARG A 324 -32.15 24.91 12.44
C ARG A 324 -33.59 24.76 12.95
N ALA A 325 -34.34 23.78 12.45
CA ALA A 325 -35.72 23.56 12.90
C ALA A 325 -35.78 23.08 14.36
N ALA A 326 -34.85 22.20 14.77
CA ALA A 326 -34.71 21.76 16.16
C ALA A 326 -34.32 22.92 17.09
N LEU A 327 -33.40 23.78 16.64
CA LEU A 327 -33.04 25.01 17.38
C LEU A 327 -34.24 25.95 17.57
N ALA A 328 -35.04 26.14 16.52
CA ALA A 328 -36.26 26.93 16.62
C ALA A 328 -37.29 26.29 17.58
N ALA A 329 -37.39 24.96 17.60
CA ALA A 329 -38.27 24.24 18.54
C ALA A 329 -37.82 24.43 20.00
N VAL A 330 -36.52 24.31 20.27
CA VAL A 330 -35.95 24.58 21.60
C VAL A 330 -36.17 26.03 22.01
N ALA A 331 -35.93 26.99 21.12
CA ALA A 331 -36.19 28.40 21.39
C ALA A 331 -37.67 28.67 21.76
N ARG A 332 -38.62 28.05 21.04
CA ARG A 332 -40.04 28.14 21.38
C ARG A 332 -40.35 27.51 22.74
N ALA A 333 -39.80 26.33 23.03
CA ALA A 333 -40.02 25.62 24.29
C ALA A 333 -39.46 26.37 25.50
N LEU A 334 -38.32 27.05 25.34
CA LEU A 334 -37.74 27.91 26.37
C LEU A 334 -38.53 29.21 26.55
N ALA A 335 -39.08 29.77 25.46
CA ALA A 335 -39.89 30.99 25.51
C ALA A 335 -41.27 30.77 26.17
N THR A 336 -41.87 29.58 26.02
CA THR A 336 -43.16 29.23 26.62
C THR A 336 -43.04 28.70 28.05
N HIS A 337 -41.83 28.47 28.54
CA HIS A 337 -41.60 27.94 29.89
C HIS A 337 -42.02 28.97 30.96
N SER A 338 -42.90 28.56 31.87
CA SER A 338 -43.54 29.44 32.87
C SER A 338 -42.54 30.14 33.79
N SER A 339 -41.38 29.52 34.03
CA SER A 339 -40.32 30.03 34.91
C SER A 339 -39.30 30.95 34.22
N LYS A 340 -39.40 31.19 32.90
CA LYS A 340 -38.43 31.96 32.09
C LYS A 340 -36.97 31.61 32.42
N PRO A 341 -36.51 30.42 32.00
CA PRO A 341 -35.18 29.94 32.35
C PRO A 341 -34.08 30.89 31.87
N VAL A 342 -32.96 30.93 32.62
CA VAL A 342 -31.75 31.63 32.20
C VAL A 342 -31.24 31.00 30.91
N ILE A 343 -31.23 31.77 29.83
CA ILE A 343 -30.77 31.29 28.52
C ILE A 343 -29.25 31.37 28.47
N ASN A 344 -28.60 30.22 28.60
CA ASN A 344 -27.15 30.04 28.41
C ASN A 344 -26.86 28.82 27.51
N VAL A 345 -25.59 28.66 27.10
CA VAL A 345 -25.16 27.56 26.21
C VAL A 345 -25.52 26.18 26.79
N ASP A 346 -25.38 26.01 28.09
CA ASP A 346 -25.65 24.74 28.78
C ASP A 346 -27.14 24.41 28.79
N SER A 347 -28.01 25.40 29.01
CA SER A 347 -29.47 25.23 29.01
C SER A 347 -30.00 24.85 27.63
N VAL A 348 -29.46 25.44 26.57
CA VAL A 348 -29.82 25.10 25.18
C VAL A 348 -29.29 23.71 24.83
N THR A 349 -28.06 23.39 25.21
CA THR A 349 -27.46 22.06 24.99
C THR A 349 -28.26 20.98 25.72
N ALA A 350 -28.61 21.21 26.99
CA ALA A 350 -29.43 20.29 27.77
C ALA A 350 -30.82 20.08 27.16
N ALA A 351 -31.46 21.15 26.67
CA ALA A 351 -32.75 21.05 25.99
C ALA A 351 -32.64 20.28 24.66
N LEU A 352 -31.56 20.46 23.89
CA LEU A 352 -31.31 19.72 22.65
C LEU A 352 -30.98 18.25 22.90
N GLN A 353 -30.37 17.91 24.03
CA GLN A 353 -29.99 16.53 24.40
C GLN A 353 -31.07 15.84 25.25
N ALA A 354 -32.14 16.53 25.63
CA ALA A 354 -33.21 15.97 26.45
C ALA A 354 -33.86 14.77 25.75
N GLY A 355 -33.85 13.62 26.44
CA GLY A 355 -34.42 12.36 25.92
C GLY A 355 -33.54 11.61 24.92
N LYS A 356 -32.36 12.13 24.57
CA LYS A 356 -31.40 11.47 23.67
C LYS A 356 -30.45 10.56 24.44
N VAL A 357 -29.92 9.55 23.74
CA VAL A 357 -28.84 8.69 24.23
C VAL A 357 -27.57 9.53 24.36
N LYS A 358 -26.94 9.47 25.54
CA LYS A 358 -25.66 10.14 25.77
C LYS A 358 -24.56 9.48 24.96
N LEU A 359 -23.95 10.26 24.05
CA LEU A 359 -22.86 9.79 23.19
C LEU A 359 -21.50 9.94 23.92
N PRO A 360 -20.49 9.12 23.55
CA PRO A 360 -19.11 9.29 24.04
C PRO A 360 -18.48 10.65 23.69
N SER A 361 -18.90 11.24 22.57
CA SER A 361 -18.51 12.58 22.12
C SER A 361 -19.77 13.27 21.62
N ASP A 362 -20.02 14.48 22.12
CA ASP A 362 -21.24 15.23 21.80
C ASP A 362 -21.17 15.90 20.42
N GLU A 363 -19.95 16.25 19.98
CA GLU A 363 -19.71 16.96 18.72
C GLU A 363 -18.80 16.15 17.78
N PRO A 364 -19.12 16.06 16.48
CA PRO A 364 -18.21 15.52 15.49
C PRO A 364 -16.90 16.29 15.47
N ASN A 365 -15.80 15.56 15.50
CA ASN A 365 -14.47 16.14 15.40
C ASN A 365 -14.08 16.40 13.93
N LEU A 366 -14.57 15.56 13.02
CA LEU A 366 -14.35 15.62 11.58
C LEU A 366 -15.65 15.33 10.83
N ILE A 367 -15.98 16.13 9.81
CA ILE A 367 -17.12 15.92 8.91
C ILE A 367 -16.62 15.73 7.49
N PHE A 368 -17.11 14.67 6.83
CA PHE A 368 -16.98 14.47 5.39
C PHE A 368 -18.20 15.03 4.66
N LEU A 369 -17.98 15.99 3.78
CA LEU A 369 -18.99 16.57 2.89
C LEU A 369 -18.84 15.95 1.50
N THR A 370 -19.77 15.10 1.09
CA THR A 370 -19.72 14.46 -0.24
C THR A 370 -20.35 15.32 -1.31
N HIS A 371 -20.04 15.04 -2.59
CA HIS A 371 -20.59 15.73 -3.77
C HIS A 371 -20.40 17.26 -3.76
N THR A 372 -19.26 17.72 -3.24
CA THR A 372 -18.91 19.15 -3.22
C THR A 372 -18.17 19.57 -4.50
N THR A 373 -18.60 20.64 -5.17
CA THR A 373 -17.93 21.14 -6.37
C THR A 373 -17.13 22.40 -6.07
N ILE A 374 -15.91 22.50 -6.63
CA ILE A 374 -14.98 23.62 -6.42
C ILE A 374 -15.59 24.97 -6.85
N SER A 375 -16.54 24.98 -7.80
CA SER A 375 -17.17 26.20 -8.31
C SER A 375 -18.27 26.78 -7.43
N SER A 376 -18.82 26.02 -6.45
CA SER A 376 -19.99 26.45 -5.66
C SER A 376 -19.69 26.85 -4.22
N GLY A 377 -18.43 26.81 -3.79
CA GLY A 377 -18.06 27.03 -2.40
C GLY A 377 -18.46 25.85 -1.51
N MET A 378 -17.83 25.74 -0.33
CA MET A 378 -18.14 24.67 0.60
C MET A 378 -19.41 25.00 1.37
N ASP A 379 -20.54 24.49 0.89
CA ASP A 379 -21.82 24.59 1.61
C ASP A 379 -21.96 23.40 2.59
N ILE A 380 -22.28 23.71 3.84
CA ILE A 380 -22.46 22.72 4.92
C ILE A 380 -23.94 22.26 4.98
N GLY A 381 -24.83 22.99 4.29
CA GLY A 381 -26.26 22.75 4.32
C GLY A 381 -26.86 23.08 5.69
N ASN A 382 -27.75 22.20 6.18
CA ASN A 382 -28.40 22.35 7.48
C ASN A 382 -27.96 21.24 8.46
N PHE A 383 -26.74 20.72 8.29
CA PHE A 383 -26.15 19.73 9.19
C PHE A 383 -26.02 20.33 10.60
N VAL A 384 -26.77 19.79 11.56
CA VAL A 384 -26.83 20.09 13.01
C VAL A 384 -25.94 21.26 13.47
N PRO A 385 -26.35 22.53 13.22
CA PRO A 385 -25.44 23.68 13.37
C PRO A 385 -24.93 23.93 14.80
N TRP A 386 -25.64 23.43 15.80
CA TRP A 386 -25.24 23.55 17.21
C TRP A 386 -24.01 22.70 17.54
N ASP A 387 -23.86 21.54 16.89
CA ASP A 387 -22.89 20.51 17.25
C ASP A 387 -21.61 20.59 16.40
N ILE A 388 -21.42 21.64 15.59
CA ILE A 388 -20.29 21.75 14.65
C ILE A 388 -19.33 22.91 14.95
N ARG A 389 -19.24 23.32 16.22
CA ARG A 389 -18.53 24.54 16.64
C ARG A 389 -17.02 24.46 16.44
N LEU A 390 -16.44 23.28 16.65
CA LEU A 390 -14.99 23.02 16.63
C LEU A 390 -14.62 21.87 15.70
N THR A 391 -15.49 21.63 14.72
CA THR A 391 -15.41 20.50 13.80
C THR A 391 -14.57 20.85 12.58
N GLU A 392 -13.69 19.92 12.20
CA GLU A 392 -12.92 20.02 10.96
C GLU A 392 -13.75 19.50 9.78
N PHE A 393 -13.55 20.07 8.59
CA PHE A 393 -14.30 19.70 7.39
C PHE A 393 -13.35 19.11 6.34
N ALA A 394 -13.71 17.94 5.83
CA ALA A 394 -13.11 17.31 4.66
C ALA A 394 -14.16 17.23 3.55
N ALA A 395 -13.82 17.65 2.35
CA ALA A 395 -14.76 17.74 1.23
C ALA A 395 -14.34 16.78 0.11
N THR A 396 -15.28 15.98 -0.40
CA THR A 396 -15.07 15.08 -1.54
C THR A 396 -16.00 15.45 -2.68
N LYS A 397 -15.52 15.31 -3.93
CA LYS A 397 -16.31 15.62 -5.13
C LYS A 397 -17.33 14.54 -5.47
N GLU A 398 -17.05 13.32 -5.04
CA GLU A 398 -17.84 12.12 -5.32
C GLU A 398 -18.26 11.48 -3.99
N ASP A 399 -18.79 10.26 -4.08
CA ASP A 399 -19.07 9.42 -2.92
C ASP A 399 -17.81 9.17 -2.08
N LEU A 400 -18.03 8.94 -0.79
CA LEU A 400 -16.94 8.73 0.15
C LEU A 400 -16.35 7.34 -0.07
N ILE A 401 -15.12 7.29 -0.59
CA ILE A 401 -14.31 6.07 -0.73
C ILE A 401 -13.22 6.00 0.35
N LEU A 402 -12.73 4.80 0.65
CA LEU A 402 -11.72 4.57 1.69
C LEU A 402 -10.47 5.47 1.57
N PRO A 403 -9.85 5.66 0.38
CA PRO A 403 -8.70 6.55 0.26
C PRO A 403 -9.01 8.00 0.66
N ALA A 404 -10.21 8.48 0.35
CA ALA A 404 -10.65 9.83 0.71
C ALA A 404 -10.93 9.94 2.21
N PHE A 405 -11.50 8.89 2.80
CA PHE A 405 -11.70 8.77 4.24
C PHE A 405 -10.35 8.83 5.00
N ASP A 406 -9.38 8.00 4.61
CA ASP A 406 -8.04 7.97 5.22
C ASP A 406 -7.27 9.28 5.02
N CYS A 407 -7.45 9.93 3.87
CA CYS A 407 -6.91 11.27 3.63
C CYS A 407 -7.47 12.28 4.63
N GLY A 408 -8.80 12.28 4.84
CA GLY A 408 -9.44 13.15 5.82
C GLY A 408 -8.99 12.89 7.26
N LEU A 409 -8.83 11.63 7.65
CA LEU A 409 -8.30 11.27 8.97
C LEU A 409 -6.85 11.77 9.16
N ARG A 410 -6.00 11.61 8.15
CA ARG A 410 -4.61 12.12 8.18
C ARG A 410 -4.55 13.63 8.22
N GLN A 411 -5.45 14.32 7.51
CA GLN A 411 -5.57 15.77 7.57
C GLN A 411 -5.98 16.22 8.98
N TYR A 412 -7.02 15.60 9.55
CA TYR A 412 -7.47 15.86 10.91
C TYR A 412 -6.36 15.66 11.94
N ALA A 413 -5.59 14.58 11.83
CA ALA A 413 -4.47 14.28 12.73
C ALA A 413 -3.38 15.36 12.72
N LYS A 414 -3.24 16.10 11.60
CA LYS A 414 -2.30 17.21 11.45
C LYS A 414 -2.90 18.57 11.88
N SER A 415 -4.23 18.67 12.01
CA SER A 415 -4.91 19.91 12.39
C SER A 415 -4.54 20.35 13.83
N GLN A 416 -4.22 21.62 13.99
CA GLN A 416 -3.91 22.22 15.28
C GLN A 416 -5.12 22.98 15.85
N LYS A 417 -5.75 22.41 16.88
CA LYS A 417 -6.87 23.07 17.58
C LYS A 417 -6.35 24.03 18.63
N ARG A 418 -6.51 25.34 18.37
CA ARG A 418 -6.00 26.41 19.24
C ARG A 418 -6.98 26.86 20.34
N PHE A 419 -8.27 26.53 20.22
CA PHE A 419 -9.31 26.87 21.20
C PHE A 419 -9.25 28.34 21.66
N GLY A 420 -8.96 29.25 20.74
CA GLY A 420 -8.85 30.70 21.01
C GLY A 420 -7.56 31.16 21.70
N LYS A 421 -6.52 30.31 21.80
CA LYS A 421 -5.21 30.62 22.38
C LYS A 421 -4.15 30.94 21.33
#